data_AF-A0A844M594-F1
#
_entry.id   AF-A0A844M594-F1
#
_cell.length_a   1.000
_cell.length_b   1.000
_cell.length_c   1.000
_cell.angle_alpha   90.00
_cell.angle_beta   90.00
_cell.angle_gamma   90.00
#
_symmetry.space_group_name_H-M   'P 1'
#
loop_
_entity.id
_entity.type
_entity.pdbx_description
1 polymer ?
#
loop_
_entity_poly.entity_id
_entity_poly.type
_entity_poly.pdbx_seq_one_letter_code
_entity_poly.pdbx_strand_id
1 'polypeptide(L)' 'MPSAKPRITIYIDDEDLTFLRDWAEREDRSVNNLVLRLIKTAIGFERAASSTANNK' A
#
# COMPACT_ATOMS: atom_id res chain seq x y z
N MET A 1 -4.14 13.69 -23.02
CA MET A 1 -4.99 12.55 -22.60
C MET A 1 -5.14 12.64 -21.09
N PRO A 2 -6.35 12.58 -20.51
CA PRO A 2 -6.46 12.50 -19.06
C PRO A 2 -5.85 11.16 -18.66
N SER A 3 -4.68 11.19 -17.99
CA SER A 3 -4.08 9.98 -17.46
C SER A 3 -4.96 9.53 -16.29
N ALA A 4 -5.97 8.71 -16.57
CA ALA A 4 -6.76 8.11 -15.52
C ALA A 4 -5.83 7.17 -14.76
N LYS A 5 -5.30 7.63 -13.62
CA LYS A 5 -4.55 6.76 -12.71
C LYS A 5 -5.44 5.56 -12.40
N PRO A 6 -4.88 4.33 -12.44
CA PRO A 6 -5.65 3.14 -12.11
C PRO A 6 -6.27 3.28 -10.71
N ARG A 7 -7.54 2.92 -10.58
CA ARG A 7 -8.28 2.92 -9.31
C ARG A 7 -8.39 1.50 -8.81
N ILE A 8 -8.12 1.32 -7.52
CA ILE A 8 -8.29 0.05 -6.82
C ILE A 8 -9.20 0.34 -5.64
N THR A 9 -10.25 -0.46 -5.49
CA THR A 9 -11.12 -0.48 -4.31
C THR A 9 -10.77 -1.72 -3.52
N ILE A 10 -10.57 -1.55 -2.21
CA ILE A 10 -10.32 -2.64 -1.26
C ILE A 10 -11.43 -2.67 -0.23
N TYR A 11 -11.79 -3.88 0.20
CA TYR A 11 -12.70 -4.10 1.31
C TYR A 11 -11.85 -4.59 2.49
N ILE A 12 -12.00 -3.92 3.62
CA ILE A 12 -11.34 -4.24 4.88
C ILE A 12 -12.38 -4.07 6.00
N ASP A 13 -12.13 -4.70 7.13
CA ASP A 13 -13.02 -4.61 8.28
C ASP A 13 -12.91 -3.23 8.96
N ASP A 14 -13.93 -2.86 9.73
CA ASP A 14 -14.01 -1.54 10.37
C ASP A 14 -12.87 -1.30 11.38
N GLU A 15 -12.40 -2.36 12.03
CA GLU A 15 -11.26 -2.32 12.96
C GLU A 15 -9.97 -1.91 12.22
N ASP A 16 -9.68 -2.56 11.10
CA ASP A 16 -8.52 -2.25 10.26
C ASP A 16 -8.60 -0.84 9.69
N LEU A 17 -9.79 -0.42 9.24
CA LEU A 17 -9.98 0.95 8.74
C LEU A 17 -9.73 1.99 9.83
N THR A 18 -10.17 1.73 11.05
CA THR A 18 -9.95 2.60 12.20
C THR A 18 -8.46 2.70 12.51
N PHE A 19 -7.77 1.57 12.60
CA PHE A 19 -6.33 1.53 12.82
C PHE A 19 -5.54 2.30 11.73
N LEU A 20 -5.91 2.15 10.45
CA LEU A 20 -5.28 2.86 9.34
C LEU A 20 -5.50 4.37 9.41
N ARG A 21 -6.66 4.84 9.89
CA ARG A 21 -6.94 6.26 10.08
C ARG A 21 -6.05 6.86 11.17
N ASP A 22 -6.00 6.21 12.33
CA ASP A 22 -5.18 6.67 13.45
C ASP A 22 -3.69 6.70 13.08
N TRP A 23 -3.22 5.68 12.35
CA TRP A 23 -1.85 5.67 11.87
C TRP A 23 -1.59 6.80 10.87
N ALA A 24 -2.49 7.03 9.92
CA ALA A 24 -2.33 8.10 8.94
C ALA A 24 -2.27 9.48 9.61
N GLU A 25 -3.08 9.71 10.64
CA GLU A 25 -3.08 10.94 11.44
C GLU A 25 -1.74 11.15 12.17
N ARG A 26 -1.20 10.11 12.82
CA ARG A 26 0.13 10.19 13.49
C ARG A 26 1.27 10.56 12.55
N GLU A 27 1.15 10.27 11.25
CA GLU A 27 2.16 10.58 10.23
C GLU A 27 1.84 11.84 9.40
N ASP A 28 0.82 12.62 9.78
CA ASP A 28 0.31 13.81 9.05
C ASP A 28 0.06 13.53 7.56
N ARG A 29 -0.71 12.47 7.28
CA ARG A 29 -1.00 12.01 5.91
C ARG A 29 -2.39 11.42 5.76
N SER A 30 -2.84 11.30 4.51
CA SER A 30 -4.09 10.61 4.20
C SER A 30 -3.93 9.09 4.23
N VAL A 31 -5.02 8.39 4.57
CA VAL A 31 -5.10 6.91 4.52
C VAL A 31 -4.66 6.39 3.14
N ASN A 32 -5.08 7.04 2.05
CA ASN A 32 -4.67 6.65 0.70
C ASN A 32 -3.16 6.71 0.49
N ASN A 33 -2.50 7.77 1.00
CA ASN A 33 -1.04 7.91 0.89
C ASN A 33 -0.29 6.91 1.78
N LEU A 34 -0.85 6.59 2.95
CA LEU A 34 -0.34 5.53 3.82
C LEU A 34 -0.43 4.16 3.12
N VAL A 35 -1.62 3.77 2.67
CA VAL A 35 -1.86 2.49 1.97
C VAL A 35 -0.98 2.37 0.73
N LEU A 36 -0.87 3.42 -0.09
CA LEU A 36 0.02 3.41 -1.24
C LEU A 36 1.49 3.19 -0.87
N ARG A 37 1.97 3.80 0.22
CA ARG A 37 3.33 3.60 0.73
C ARG A 37 3.53 2.15 1.17
N LEU A 38 2.60 1.60 1.95
CA LEU A 38 2.66 0.22 2.43
C LEU A 38 2.68 -0.78 1.26
N ILE A 39 1.81 -0.61 0.27
CA ILE A 39 1.76 -1.44 -0.93
C ILE A 39 3.08 -1.36 -1.71
N LYS A 40 3.65 -0.17 -1.90
CA LYS A 40 4.95 -0.02 -2.58
C LYS A 40 6.08 -0.75 -1.85
N THR A 41 6.11 -0.66 -0.52
CA THR A 41 7.07 -1.37 0.31
C THR A 41 6.92 -2.89 0.15
N ALA A 42 5.70 -3.42 0.25
CA ALA A 42 5.42 -4.84 0.08
C ALA A 42 5.81 -5.35 -1.32
N ILE A 43 5.47 -4.60 -2.38
CA ILE A 43 5.88 -4.92 -3.76
C ILE A 43 7.41 -4.92 -3.90
N GLY A 44 8.09 -3.97 -3.25
CA GLY A 44 9.55 -3.91 -3.25
C GLY A 44 10.19 -5.16 -2.63
N PHE A 45 9.67 -5.60 -1.48
CA PHE A 45 10.10 -6.83 -0.83
C PHE A 45 9.88 -8.06 -1.70
N GLU A 46 8.68 -8.22 -2.27
CA GLU A 46 8.36 -9.37 -3.12
C GLU A 46 9.25 -9.43 -4.36
N ARG A 47 9.48 -8.29 -5.02
CA ARG A 47 10.38 -8.22 -6.19
C ARG A 47 11.80 -8.63 -5.85
N ALA A 48 12.31 -8.23 -4.67
CA ALA A 48 13.64 -8.61 -4.22
C ALA A 48 13.72 -10.11 -3.91
N ALA A 49 12.70 -10.67 -3.24
CA ALA A 49 12.61 -12.10 -2.93
C ALA A 49 12.53 -12.96 -4.21
N SER A 50 11.63 -12.61 -5.14
CA SER A 50 11.46 -13.28 -6.43
C SER A 50 12.72 -13.18 -7.34
N SER A 51 13.47 -12.08 -7.28
CA SER A 51 14.74 -11.94 -8.02
C SER A 51 15.85 -12.86 -7.50
N THR A 52 15.79 -13.22 -6.21
CA THR A 52 16.77 -14.11 -5.57
C THR A 52 16.44 -15.58 -5.88
N ALA A 53 15.17 -15.92 -6.12
CA ALA A 53 14.73 -17.29 -6.43
C ALA A 53 15.08 -17.74 -7.86
N ASN A 54 15.18 -16.82 -8.83
CA ASN A 54 15.44 -17.14 -10.24
C ASN A 54 16.93 -17.28 -10.62
N ASN A 55 17.85 -17.10 -9.68
CA ASN A 55 19.31 -17.19 -9.90
C ASN A 55 19.92 -18.46 -9.28
N LYS A 56 19.13 -19.51 -9.04
CA LYS A 56 19.58 -20.76 -8.43
C LYS A 56 19.27 -21.97 -9.29
#